data_AF-A0A410RIY1-F1
#
_entry.id   AF-A0A410RIY1-F1
#
_cell.length_a   1.000
_cell.length_b   1.000
_cell.length_c   1.000
_cell.angle_alpha   90.00
_cell.angle_beta   90.00
_cell.angle_gamma   90.00
#
_symmetry.space_group_name_H-M   'P 1'
#
loop_
_entity.id
_entity.type
_entity.pdbx_description
1 polymer ?
#
loop_
_entity_poly.entity_id
_entity_poly.type
_entity_poly.pdbx_seq_one_letter_code
_entity_poly.pdbx_strand_id
1 'polypeptide(L)'
;MPLELLTSLGFFAGGVLLLLLGGDLLVKGAVALAERHGVPPITIGLTLMAFGTSAPELALNVAASLGGATALTFGNMTGSSLTNTGLVLGLAALVRPVKVCSSLLRRELPVLLGSVLLLLALSWLPGHPGVDGRPGLSRADGVVLLAVFLGFVGMMLRAAKQPAKVGATYAKDAKEVVRREPLLSWRLASALVVGGLVLLGLGGKLGEMGAVGAAQSLGMSQQLIGLTVVSLATTLPELITSLLAMRRGQTDMALGNIVGSNIFNLLFILGTASVIATVPLPEGGTLILLVLLGFTLLLFPLSISFDWTITRPEGLLVLALYLAFMAWQLWMGVSSAGF
;
A
#
# COMPACT_ATOMS: atom_id res chain seq x y z
N MET A 1 3.97 -34.48 -4.27
CA MET A 1 3.13 -33.27 -4.25
C MET A 1 2.19 -33.33 -5.46
N PRO A 2 0.91 -32.96 -5.32
CA PRO A 2 0.00 -32.91 -6.46
C PRO A 2 0.54 -31.92 -7.52
N LEU A 3 0.37 -32.26 -8.80
CA LEU A 3 0.88 -31.48 -9.94
C LEU A 3 0.39 -30.01 -9.89
N GLU A 4 -0.84 -29.80 -9.43
CA GLU A 4 -1.47 -28.48 -9.24
C GLU A 4 -0.74 -27.59 -8.23
N LEU A 5 -0.22 -28.19 -7.16
CA LEU A 5 0.56 -27.45 -6.17
C LEU A 5 1.93 -27.06 -6.74
N LEU A 6 2.56 -27.94 -7.53
CA LEU A 6 3.82 -27.63 -8.20
C LEU A 6 3.66 -26.51 -9.24
N THR A 7 2.57 -26.52 -10.02
CA THR A 7 2.27 -25.44 -10.97
C THR A 7 2.01 -24.13 -10.25
N SER A 8 1.28 -24.16 -9.14
CA SER A 8 0.99 -22.96 -8.33
C SER A 8 2.26 -22.35 -7.73
N LEU A 9 3.14 -23.20 -7.19
CA LEU A 9 4.46 -22.75 -6.70
C LEU A 9 5.35 -22.22 -7.83
N GLY A 10 5.27 -22.81 -9.03
CA GLY A 10 5.95 -22.31 -10.22
C GLY A 10 5.49 -20.91 -10.63
N PHE A 11 4.17 -20.67 -10.65
CA PHE A 11 3.62 -19.33 -10.88
C PHE A 11 4.03 -18.35 -9.79
N PHE A 12 3.97 -18.75 -8.52
CA PHE A 12 4.40 -17.88 -7.43
C PHE A 12 5.88 -17.48 -7.57
N ALA A 13 6.77 -18.45 -7.80
CA ALA A 13 8.20 -18.19 -8.00
C ALA A 13 8.48 -17.31 -9.22
N GLY A 14 7.83 -17.60 -10.35
CA GLY A 14 7.91 -16.76 -11.56
C GLY A 14 7.42 -15.33 -11.31
N GLY A 15 6.33 -15.18 -10.57
CA GLY A 15 5.79 -13.88 -10.17
C GLY A 15 6.79 -13.09 -9.33
N VAL A 16 7.36 -13.71 -8.30
CA VAL A 16 8.39 -13.10 -7.45
C VAL A 16 9.63 -12.68 -8.27
N LEU A 17 10.08 -13.49 -9.23
CA LEU A 17 11.19 -13.12 -10.11
C LEU A 17 10.88 -11.88 -10.94
N LEU A 18 9.69 -11.81 -11.55
CA LEU A 18 9.25 -10.64 -12.32
C LEU A 18 9.11 -9.40 -11.42
N LEU A 19 8.60 -9.55 -10.20
CA LEU A 19 8.50 -8.47 -9.22
C LEU A 19 9.88 -7.93 -8.83
N LEU A 20 10.86 -8.81 -8.60
CA LEU A 20 12.24 -8.41 -8.27
C LEU A 20 12.90 -7.63 -9.41
N LEU A 21 12.74 -8.11 -10.65
CA LEU A 21 13.25 -7.42 -11.85
C LEU A 21 12.53 -6.09 -12.06
N GLY A 22 11.20 -6.09 -12.04
CA GLY A 22 10.37 -4.91 -12.25
C GLY A 22 10.60 -3.84 -11.18
N GLY A 23 10.71 -4.25 -9.92
CA GLY A 23 10.99 -3.36 -8.81
C GLY A 23 12.36 -2.69 -8.91
N ASP A 24 13.40 -3.42 -9.34
CA ASP A 24 14.73 -2.83 -9.53
C ASP A 24 14.74 -1.81 -10.68
N LEU A 25 14.06 -2.11 -11.80
CA LEU A 25 13.91 -1.16 -12.90
C LEU A 25 13.10 0.08 -12.48
N LEU A 26 11.98 -0.11 -11.79
CA LEU A 26 11.14 0.98 -11.31
C LEU A 26 11.92 1.91 -10.39
N VAL A 27 12.61 1.37 -9.38
CA VAL A 27 13.37 2.19 -8.43
C VAL A 27 14.50 2.94 -9.14
N LYS A 28 15.26 2.29 -10.04
CA LYS A 28 16.30 2.98 -10.83
C LYS A 28 15.73 4.13 -11.65
N GLY A 29 14.65 3.88 -12.39
CA GLY A 29 13.99 4.89 -13.22
C GLY A 29 13.40 6.03 -12.39
N ALA A 30 12.74 5.71 -11.28
CA ALA A 30 12.12 6.66 -10.37
C ALA A 30 13.15 7.59 -9.73
N VAL A 31 14.28 7.06 -9.24
CA VAL A 31 15.39 7.85 -8.69
C VAL A 31 15.97 8.79 -9.75
N ALA A 32 16.24 8.28 -10.95
CA ALA A 32 16.79 9.09 -12.03
C ALA A 32 15.85 10.23 -12.46
N LEU A 33 14.53 9.99 -12.49
CA LEU A 33 13.53 11.03 -12.76
C LEU A 33 13.45 12.05 -11.62
N ALA A 34 13.48 11.61 -10.36
CA ALA A 34 13.45 12.49 -9.19
C ALA A 34 14.63 13.47 -9.22
N GLU A 35 15.86 12.95 -9.39
CA GLU A 35 17.08 13.76 -9.44
C GLU A 35 17.08 14.75 -10.61
N ARG A 36 16.67 14.29 -11.79
CA ARG A 36 16.69 15.11 -13.01
C ARG A 36 15.69 16.27 -12.95
N HIS A 37 14.51 16.04 -12.39
CA HIS A 37 13.46 17.05 -12.30
C HIS A 37 13.50 17.85 -10.99
N GLY A 38 14.46 17.58 -10.11
CA GLY A 38 14.55 18.24 -8.80
C GLY A 38 13.32 17.98 -7.92
N VAL A 39 12.64 16.85 -8.13
CA VAL A 39 11.44 16.47 -7.39
C VAL A 39 11.88 15.68 -6.15
N PRO A 40 11.37 15.99 -4.95
CA PRO A 40 11.71 15.23 -3.75
C PRO A 40 11.44 13.72 -3.92
N PRO A 41 12.36 12.82 -3.52
CA PRO A 41 12.17 11.37 -3.63
C PRO A 41 10.86 10.86 -3.01
N ILE A 42 10.46 11.43 -1.87
CA ILE A 42 9.17 11.13 -1.23
C ILE A 42 7.96 11.43 -2.13
N THR A 43 8.02 12.47 -2.96
CA THR A 43 6.92 12.82 -3.88
C THR A 43 6.80 11.78 -4.98
N ILE A 44 7.92 11.29 -5.52
CA ILE A 44 7.91 10.19 -6.50
C ILE A 44 7.41 8.89 -5.86
N GLY A 45 7.78 8.62 -4.61
CA GLY A 45 7.24 7.51 -3.82
C GLY A 45 5.71 7.59 -3.67
N LEU A 46 5.20 8.73 -3.19
CA LEU A 46 3.77 8.98 -2.94
C LEU A 46 2.91 9.02 -4.22
N THR A 47 3.51 9.23 -5.38
CA THR A 47 2.79 9.39 -6.64
C THR A 47 3.10 8.26 -7.59
N LEU A 48 4.20 8.33 -8.34
CA LEU A 48 4.55 7.39 -9.39
C LEU A 48 4.64 5.94 -8.88
N MET A 49 5.33 5.72 -7.76
CA MET A 49 5.49 4.37 -7.23
C MET A 49 4.17 3.86 -6.64
N ALA A 50 3.56 4.62 -5.74
CA ALA A 50 2.30 4.23 -5.11
C ALA A 50 1.18 3.96 -6.13
N PHE A 51 0.97 4.84 -7.12
CA PHE A 51 0.00 4.58 -8.19
C PHE A 51 0.38 3.36 -9.02
N GLY A 52 1.67 3.24 -9.33
CA GLY A 52 2.16 2.22 -10.23
C GLY A 52 2.08 0.81 -9.66
N THR A 53 2.44 0.65 -8.39
CA THR A 53 2.35 -0.63 -7.69
C THR A 53 0.93 -1.01 -7.35
N SER A 54 0.06 -0.02 -7.06
CA SER A 54 -1.35 -0.25 -6.69
C SER A 54 -2.32 -0.26 -7.89
N ALA A 55 -1.82 -0.19 -9.12
CA ALA A 55 -2.62 -0.27 -10.34
C ALA A 55 -3.27 -1.67 -10.56
N PRO A 56 -2.59 -2.81 -10.30
CA PRO A 56 -3.21 -4.13 -10.31
C PRO A 56 -4.40 -4.22 -9.34
N GLU A 57 -4.26 -3.65 -8.14
CA GLU A 57 -5.32 -3.60 -7.12
C GLU A 57 -6.49 -2.77 -7.59
N LEU A 58 -6.24 -1.60 -8.19
CA LEU A 58 -7.31 -0.81 -8.79
C LEU A 58 -8.09 -1.64 -9.81
N ALA A 59 -7.39 -2.30 -10.73
CA ALA A 59 -8.02 -3.12 -11.77
C ALA A 59 -8.84 -4.28 -11.16
N LEU A 60 -8.28 -4.99 -10.19
CA LEU A 60 -8.95 -6.09 -9.48
C LEU A 60 -10.22 -5.61 -8.77
N ASN A 61 -10.15 -4.50 -8.05
CA ASN A 61 -11.27 -3.99 -7.25
C ASN A 61 -12.35 -3.32 -8.11
N VAL A 62 -11.98 -2.68 -9.22
CA VAL A 62 -12.93 -2.22 -10.24
C VAL A 62 -13.66 -3.39 -10.86
N ALA A 63 -12.94 -4.45 -11.25
CA ALA A 63 -13.55 -5.66 -11.81
C ALA A 63 -14.48 -6.35 -10.80
N ALA A 64 -14.06 -6.48 -9.54
CA ALA A 64 -14.89 -7.04 -8.47
C ALA A 64 -16.17 -6.21 -8.25
N SER A 65 -16.07 -4.88 -8.29
CA SER A 65 -17.22 -3.99 -8.14
C SER A 65 -18.20 -4.07 -9.32
N LEU A 66 -17.69 -4.15 -10.54
CA LEU A 66 -18.52 -4.36 -11.75
C LEU A 66 -19.20 -5.73 -11.75
N GLY A 67 -18.55 -6.75 -11.18
CA GLY A 67 -19.10 -8.11 -11.03
C GLY A 67 -20.00 -8.30 -9.81
N GLY A 68 -20.22 -7.27 -8.98
CA GLY A 68 -21.05 -7.35 -7.77
C GLY A 68 -20.39 -8.02 -6.55
N ALA A 69 -19.09 -8.34 -6.62
CA ALA A 69 -18.32 -8.96 -5.54
C ALA A 69 -17.66 -7.92 -4.60
N THR A 70 -18.42 -6.92 -4.15
CA THR A 70 -17.89 -5.73 -3.46
C THR A 70 -17.41 -5.97 -2.03
N ALA A 71 -17.88 -7.03 -1.35
CA ALA A 71 -17.42 -7.37 0.00
C ALA A 71 -15.91 -7.69 0.05
N LEU A 72 -15.37 -8.31 -1.01
CA LEU A 72 -13.93 -8.57 -1.17
C LEU A 72 -13.13 -7.27 -1.30
N THR A 73 -13.72 -6.24 -1.91
CA THR A 73 -13.05 -4.96 -2.14
C THR A 73 -12.70 -4.24 -0.85
N PHE A 74 -13.63 -4.21 0.11
CA PHE A 74 -13.37 -3.60 1.41
C PHE A 74 -12.24 -4.31 2.17
N GLY A 75 -12.33 -5.64 2.26
CA GLY A 75 -11.36 -6.46 2.96
C GLY A 75 -9.97 -6.38 2.34
N ASN A 76 -9.89 -6.42 1.01
CA ASN A 76 -8.63 -6.28 0.27
C ASN A 76 -7.96 -4.92 0.56
N MET A 77 -8.68 -3.80 0.43
CA MET A 77 -8.06 -2.47 0.60
C MET A 77 -7.63 -2.15 2.02
N THR A 78 -8.43 -2.55 3.01
CA THR A 78 -8.06 -2.36 4.43
C THR A 78 -6.98 -3.35 4.85
N GLY A 79 -7.04 -4.59 4.37
CA GLY A 79 -6.01 -5.62 4.54
C GLY A 79 -4.66 -5.20 3.96
N SER A 80 -4.60 -4.81 2.67
CA SER A 80 -3.38 -4.30 2.03
C SER A 80 -2.82 -3.08 2.75
N SER A 81 -3.67 -2.16 3.24
CA SER A 81 -3.20 -1.00 4.01
C SER A 81 -2.57 -1.40 5.36
N LEU A 82 -3.12 -2.43 6.00
CA LEU A 82 -2.57 -3.00 7.22
C LEU A 82 -1.26 -3.77 6.94
N THR A 83 -1.19 -4.53 5.85
CA THR A 83 0.04 -5.21 5.40
C THR A 83 1.14 -4.21 5.06
N ASN A 84 0.84 -3.12 4.37
CA ASN A 84 1.80 -2.05 4.10
C ASN A 84 2.37 -1.44 5.38
N THR A 85 1.49 -1.11 6.33
CA THR A 85 1.91 -0.45 7.58
C THR A 85 2.59 -1.42 8.54
N GLY A 86 2.14 -2.66 8.61
CA GLY A 86 2.61 -3.67 9.54
C GLY A 86 3.81 -4.46 9.02
N LEU A 87 3.63 -5.11 7.86
CA LEU A 87 4.62 -6.00 7.27
C LEU A 87 5.68 -5.22 6.48
N VAL A 88 5.25 -4.39 5.51
CA VAL A 88 6.20 -3.74 4.58
C VAL A 88 7.09 -2.74 5.32
N LEU A 89 6.49 -1.85 6.12
CA LEU A 89 7.27 -0.90 6.94
C LEU A 89 8.13 -1.61 7.98
N GLY A 90 7.60 -2.63 8.67
CA GLY A 90 8.34 -3.41 9.65
C GLY A 90 9.58 -4.05 9.05
N LEU A 91 9.44 -4.72 7.91
CA LEU A 91 10.56 -5.31 7.17
C LEU A 91 11.52 -4.25 6.61
N ALA A 92 11.01 -3.13 6.11
CA ALA A 92 11.82 -2.01 5.64
C ALA A 92 12.75 -1.48 6.74
N ALA A 93 12.21 -1.24 7.94
CA ALA A 93 12.96 -0.79 9.10
C ALA A 93 14.00 -1.80 9.59
N LEU A 94 13.73 -3.11 9.46
CA LEU A 94 14.71 -4.17 9.75
C LEU A 94 15.89 -4.17 8.77
N VAL A 95 15.62 -3.99 7.47
CA VAL A 95 16.65 -3.87 6.44
C VAL A 95 17.55 -2.68 6.74
N ARG A 96 16.96 -1.50 6.97
CA ARG A 96 17.68 -0.27 7.28
C ARG A 96 16.79 0.68 8.09
N PRO A 97 17.31 1.33 9.15
CA PRO A 97 16.57 2.38 9.87
C PRO A 97 16.01 3.42 8.92
N VAL A 98 14.74 3.78 9.10
CA VAL A 98 13.99 4.59 8.15
C VAL A 98 13.93 6.03 8.65
N LYS A 99 14.72 6.92 8.03
CA LYS A 99 14.66 8.35 8.33
C LYS A 99 13.35 8.93 7.78
N VAL A 100 12.65 9.69 8.60
CA VAL A 100 11.33 10.25 8.34
C VAL A 100 11.47 11.75 8.07
N CYS A 101 11.06 12.19 6.88
CA CYS A 101 11.07 13.62 6.56
C CYS A 101 9.98 14.35 7.34
N SER A 102 10.23 15.63 7.65
CA SER A 102 9.28 16.49 8.34
C SER A 102 7.94 16.67 7.61
N SER A 103 7.97 16.59 6.28
CA SER A 103 6.78 16.62 5.43
C SER A 103 5.82 15.51 5.77
N LEU A 104 6.34 14.27 5.80
CA LEU A 104 5.57 13.05 6.05
C LEU A 104 4.70 13.18 7.31
N LEU A 105 5.31 13.66 8.40
CA LEU A 105 4.63 13.82 9.68
C LEU A 105 3.59 14.94 9.70
N ARG A 106 3.81 16.03 8.96
CA ARG A 106 2.95 17.22 8.99
C ARG A 106 1.84 17.20 7.96
N ARG A 107 1.97 16.40 6.90
CA ARG A 107 1.04 16.41 5.77
C ARG A 107 0.51 15.03 5.43
N GLU A 108 1.39 14.07 5.13
CA GLU A 108 0.98 12.76 4.62
C GLU A 108 0.35 11.86 5.70
N LEU A 109 0.97 11.73 6.87
CA LEU A 109 0.40 10.94 7.98
C LEU A 109 -0.93 11.52 8.50
N PRO A 110 -1.10 12.85 8.65
CA PRO A 110 -2.40 13.43 8.95
C PRO A 110 -3.47 13.14 7.89
N VAL A 111 -3.12 13.16 6.60
CA VAL A 111 -4.06 12.78 5.52
C VAL A 111 -4.41 11.30 5.61
N LEU A 112 -3.44 10.42 5.85
CA LEU A 112 -3.69 8.99 6.05
C LEU A 112 -4.60 8.75 7.26
N LEU A 113 -4.31 9.37 8.40
CA LEU A 113 -5.16 9.30 9.60
C LEU A 113 -6.57 9.80 9.31
N GLY A 114 -6.69 10.95 8.64
CA GLY A 114 -7.97 11.51 8.21
C GLY A 114 -8.73 10.55 7.27
N SER A 115 -8.03 9.83 6.40
CA SER A 115 -8.62 8.84 5.49
C SER A 115 -9.21 7.64 6.25
N VAL A 116 -8.49 7.13 7.25
CA VAL A 116 -8.98 6.03 8.11
C VAL A 116 -10.17 6.47 8.95
N LEU A 117 -10.10 7.66 9.56
CA LEU A 117 -11.20 8.22 10.34
C LEU A 117 -12.43 8.52 9.49
N LEU A 118 -12.23 9.04 8.28
CA LEU A 118 -13.30 9.27 7.31
C LEU A 118 -13.98 7.96 6.93
N LEU A 119 -13.22 6.90 6.61
CA LEU A 119 -13.79 5.59 6.32
C LEU A 119 -14.59 5.02 7.51
N LEU A 120 -14.07 5.13 8.73
CA LEU A 120 -14.80 4.74 9.94
C LEU A 120 -16.12 5.49 10.09
N ALA A 121 -16.11 6.81 9.88
CA ALA A 121 -17.29 7.65 9.97
C ALA A 121 -18.32 7.32 8.88
N LEU A 122 -17.90 7.25 7.62
CA LEU A 122 -18.79 6.96 6.48
C LEU A 122 -19.39 5.56 6.58
N SER A 123 -18.63 4.56 7.03
CA SER A 123 -19.10 3.18 7.17
C SER A 123 -20.25 3.03 8.18
N TRP A 124 -20.36 3.94 9.15
CA TRP A 124 -21.31 3.89 10.26
C TRP A 124 -22.31 5.06 10.27
N LEU A 125 -22.40 5.83 9.18
CA LEU A 125 -23.25 7.01 9.12
C LEU A 125 -24.74 6.62 9.32
N PRO A 126 -25.44 7.13 10.35
CA PRO A 126 -26.83 6.77 10.61
C PRO A 126 -27.75 7.22 9.46
N GLY A 127 -28.63 6.33 9.00
CA GLY A 127 -29.59 6.65 7.93
C GLY A 127 -29.02 6.58 6.51
N HIS A 128 -27.77 6.14 6.34
CA HIS A 128 -27.19 5.94 5.02
C HIS A 128 -27.65 4.60 4.43
N PRO A 129 -28.14 4.57 3.18
CA PRO A 129 -28.35 3.31 2.49
C PRO A 129 -26.96 2.76 2.15
N GLY A 130 -26.41 1.93 3.04
CA GLY A 130 -25.40 0.96 2.64
C GLY A 130 -26.04 -0.06 1.70
N VAL A 131 -25.76 -1.34 1.91
CA VAL A 131 -26.51 -2.43 1.27
C VAL A 131 -27.66 -2.79 2.20
N ASP A 132 -28.91 -2.53 1.81
CA ASP A 132 -30.12 -2.96 2.52
C ASP A 132 -30.17 -2.59 4.02
N GLY A 133 -29.69 -1.40 4.39
CA GLY A 133 -29.70 -0.89 5.77
C GLY A 133 -28.55 -1.38 6.67
N ARG A 134 -27.54 -2.05 6.09
CA ARG A 134 -26.32 -2.48 6.80
C ARG A 134 -25.19 -1.45 6.67
N PRO A 135 -24.24 -1.39 7.63
CA PRO A 135 -23.03 -0.57 7.54
C PRO A 135 -22.23 -0.82 6.25
N GLY A 136 -21.64 0.22 5.69
CA GLY A 136 -20.89 0.14 4.43
C GLY A 136 -20.71 1.50 3.76
N LEU A 137 -20.12 1.48 2.57
CA LEU A 137 -19.92 2.66 1.73
C LEU A 137 -20.94 2.69 0.59
N SER A 138 -21.64 3.79 0.47
CA SER A 138 -22.54 4.09 -0.64
C SER A 138 -21.78 4.67 -1.83
N ARG A 139 -22.50 4.88 -2.93
CA ARG A 139 -21.97 5.61 -4.10
C ARG A 139 -21.62 7.06 -3.80
N ALA A 140 -22.37 7.72 -2.92
CA ALA A 140 -22.10 9.09 -2.50
C ALA A 140 -20.80 9.17 -1.66
N ASP A 141 -20.59 8.20 -0.77
CA ASP A 141 -19.34 8.09 0.00
C ASP A 141 -18.14 7.92 -0.93
N GLY A 142 -18.30 7.11 -1.99
CA GLY A 142 -17.29 6.98 -3.02
C GLY A 142 -16.88 8.31 -3.65
N VAL A 143 -17.85 9.19 -3.95
CA VAL A 143 -17.58 10.53 -4.47
C VAL A 143 -16.83 11.39 -3.44
N VAL A 144 -17.20 11.31 -2.16
CA VAL A 144 -16.51 12.02 -1.07
C VAL A 144 -15.05 11.56 -0.96
N LEU A 145 -14.80 10.25 -0.96
CA LEU A 145 -13.45 9.68 -0.91
C LEU A 145 -12.59 10.14 -2.09
N LEU A 146 -13.15 10.12 -3.31
CA LEU A 146 -12.46 10.61 -4.51
C LEU A 146 -12.22 12.13 -4.47
N ALA A 147 -13.15 12.91 -3.93
CA ALA A 147 -12.96 14.36 -3.78
C ALA A 147 -11.81 14.67 -2.81
N VAL A 148 -11.72 13.96 -1.69
CA VAL A 148 -10.59 14.07 -0.75
C VAL A 148 -9.29 13.63 -1.41
N PHE A 149 -9.30 12.54 -2.18
CA PHE A 149 -8.14 12.08 -2.95
C PHE A 149 -7.64 13.14 -3.94
N LEU A 150 -8.54 13.74 -4.73
CA LEU A 150 -8.19 14.81 -5.67
C LEU A 150 -7.66 16.05 -4.94
N GLY A 151 -8.21 16.36 -3.76
CA GLY A 151 -7.69 17.39 -2.86
C GLY A 151 -6.24 17.12 -2.43
N PHE A 152 -5.94 15.87 -2.02
CA PHE A 152 -4.60 15.43 -1.67
C PHE A 152 -3.62 15.52 -2.87
N VAL A 153 -4.00 15.02 -4.04
CA VAL A 153 -3.19 15.14 -5.26
C VAL A 153 -2.96 16.61 -5.63
N GLY A 154 -3.99 17.45 -5.55
CA GLY A 154 -3.87 18.89 -5.77
C GLY A 154 -2.90 19.58 -4.79
N MET A 155 -2.93 19.18 -3.52
CA MET A 155 -1.98 19.64 -2.50
C MET A 155 -0.54 19.23 -2.84
N MET A 156 -0.32 17.98 -3.26
CA MET A 156 0.99 17.47 -3.67
C MET A 156 1.54 18.21 -4.90
N LEU A 157 0.72 18.41 -5.93
CA LEU A 157 1.10 19.15 -7.13
C LEU A 157 1.43 20.63 -6.83
N ARG A 158 0.73 21.26 -5.88
CA ARG A 158 1.04 22.62 -5.43
C ARG A 158 2.37 22.67 -4.68
N ALA A 159 2.62 21.71 -3.79
CA ALA A 159 3.88 21.62 -3.05
C ALA A 159 5.08 21.43 -3.99
N ALA A 160 4.93 20.64 -5.05
CA ALA A 160 5.97 20.43 -6.07
C ALA A 160 6.29 21.71 -6.89
N LYS A 161 5.32 22.62 -7.07
CA LYS A 161 5.48 23.87 -7.83
C LYS A 161 6.08 25.03 -7.03
N GLN A 162 6.22 24.92 -5.71
CA GLN A 162 6.73 26.00 -4.85
C GLN A 162 7.99 25.59 -4.04
N PRO A 163 9.11 25.25 -4.71
CA PRO A 163 10.34 24.85 -4.03
C PRO A 163 10.90 25.95 -3.11
N ALA A 164 10.61 27.23 -3.37
CA ALA A 164 11.18 28.37 -2.63
C ALA A 164 10.60 28.62 -1.23
N LYS A 165 9.33 28.30 -0.95
CA LYS A 165 8.73 28.40 0.42
C LYS A 165 8.92 27.12 1.22
N VAL A 166 9.03 26.00 0.52
CA VAL A 166 9.26 24.66 1.02
C VAL A 166 10.76 24.45 1.32
N GLY A 167 11.65 25.17 0.62
CA GLY A 167 13.10 25.08 0.73
C GLY A 167 13.69 25.36 2.10
N ALA A 168 13.08 26.18 2.97
CA ALA A 168 13.60 26.36 4.33
C ALA A 168 13.39 25.12 5.22
N THR A 169 12.37 24.30 4.92
CA THR A 169 12.06 23.06 5.66
C THR A 169 12.64 21.82 4.97
N TYR A 170 12.90 21.88 3.65
CA TYR A 170 13.37 20.75 2.84
C TYR A 170 14.86 20.84 2.44
N ALA A 171 15.52 22.01 2.53
CA ALA A 171 16.94 22.14 2.20
C ALA A 171 17.89 21.53 3.25
N LYS A 172 17.39 21.19 4.44
CA LYS A 172 18.14 20.38 5.41
C LYS A 172 18.08 18.88 5.05
N ASP A 173 16.92 18.40 4.59
CA ASP A 173 16.73 16.97 4.25
C ASP A 173 17.35 16.60 2.89
N ALA A 174 17.41 17.54 1.93
CA ALA A 174 17.97 17.28 0.60
C ALA A 174 19.52 17.19 0.54
N LYS A 175 20.24 17.50 1.64
CA LYS A 175 21.71 17.47 1.69
C LYS A 175 22.30 16.15 2.14
N GLU A 176 21.51 15.23 2.70
CA GLU A 176 22.00 13.94 3.16
C GLU A 176 21.34 12.80 2.36
N VAL A 177 22.17 11.93 1.79
CA VAL A 177 21.80 10.62 1.21
C VAL A 177 21.24 10.59 -0.22
N VAL A 178 21.65 11.49 -1.12
CA VAL A 178 21.58 11.18 -2.56
C VAL A 178 22.91 10.56 -2.98
N ARG A 179 23.00 9.21 -2.98
CA ARG A 179 23.98 8.52 -3.82
C ARG A 179 23.64 8.89 -5.26
N ARG A 180 24.44 9.77 -5.86
CA ARG A 180 24.31 10.16 -7.26
C ARG A 180 24.54 8.91 -8.12
N GLU A 181 23.47 8.26 -8.56
CA GLU A 181 23.57 7.30 -9.67
C GLU A 181 23.92 8.09 -10.95
N PRO A 182 24.57 7.45 -11.95
CA PRO A 182 24.85 8.12 -13.20
C PRO A 182 23.55 8.69 -13.81
N LEU A 183 23.58 9.96 -14.21
CA LEU A 183 22.42 10.66 -14.76
C LEU A 183 21.94 9.96 -16.04
N LEU A 184 20.92 9.11 -15.90
CA LEU A 184 20.29 8.43 -17.03
C LEU A 184 19.58 9.46 -17.93
N SER A 185 19.56 9.19 -19.23
CA SER A 185 18.74 9.98 -20.16
C SER A 185 17.27 9.87 -19.74
N TRP A 186 16.48 10.95 -19.87
CA TRP A 186 15.07 10.93 -19.46
C TRP A 186 14.28 9.83 -20.18
N ARG A 187 14.63 9.55 -21.45
CA ARG A 187 14.04 8.47 -22.23
C ARG A 187 14.29 7.11 -21.60
N LEU A 188 15.54 6.87 -21.19
CA LEU A 188 15.91 5.62 -20.53
C LEU A 188 15.29 5.53 -19.14
N ALA A 189 15.30 6.61 -18.35
CA ALA A 189 14.65 6.64 -17.04
C ALA A 189 13.14 6.36 -17.14
N SER A 190 12.45 7.00 -18.08
CA SER A 190 11.03 6.72 -18.37
C SER A 190 10.81 5.30 -18.87
N ALA A 191 11.68 4.76 -19.73
CA ALA A 191 11.59 3.37 -20.19
C ALA A 191 11.78 2.37 -19.05
N LEU A 192 12.70 2.63 -18.11
CA LEU A 192 12.90 1.82 -16.91
C LEU A 192 11.68 1.85 -15.99
N VAL A 193 11.05 3.02 -15.81
CA VAL A 193 9.80 3.13 -15.05
C VAL A 193 8.69 2.31 -15.72
N VAL A 194 8.43 2.53 -17.01
CA VAL A 194 7.36 1.84 -17.73
C VAL A 194 7.59 0.33 -17.76
N GLY A 195 8.82 -0.10 -18.09
CA GLY A 195 9.18 -1.52 -18.07
C GLY A 195 9.07 -2.12 -16.66
N GLY A 196 9.49 -1.37 -15.64
CA GLY A 196 9.34 -1.77 -14.24
C GLY A 196 7.88 -1.97 -13.84
N LEU A 197 7.00 -1.02 -14.17
CA LEU A 197 5.56 -1.11 -13.89
C LEU A 197 4.90 -2.29 -14.62
N VAL A 198 5.25 -2.52 -15.88
CA VAL A 198 4.72 -3.67 -16.64
C VAL A 198 5.14 -4.99 -15.98
N LEU A 199 6.42 -5.14 -15.63
CA LEU A 199 6.91 -6.34 -14.96
C LEU A 199 6.30 -6.52 -13.56
N LEU A 200 6.08 -5.43 -12.82
CA LEU A 200 5.41 -5.48 -11.52
C LEU A 200 3.96 -5.94 -11.65
N GLY A 201 3.21 -5.41 -12.63
CA GLY A 201 1.83 -5.85 -12.88
C GLY A 201 1.73 -7.31 -13.30
N LEU A 202 2.60 -7.75 -14.21
CA LEU A 202 2.67 -9.16 -14.64
C LEU A 202 3.11 -10.08 -13.48
N GLY A 203 4.13 -9.67 -12.73
CA GLY A 203 4.66 -10.41 -11.59
C GLY A 203 3.66 -10.51 -10.44
N GLY A 204 2.94 -9.42 -10.15
CA GLY A 204 1.88 -9.37 -9.14
C GLY A 204 0.75 -10.33 -9.50
N LYS A 205 0.24 -10.28 -10.74
CA LYS A 205 -0.81 -11.20 -11.21
C LYS A 205 -0.36 -12.67 -11.16
N LEU A 206 0.85 -12.97 -11.62
CA LEU A 206 1.36 -14.34 -11.62
C LEU A 206 1.61 -14.85 -10.18
N GLY A 207 2.12 -13.97 -9.32
CA GLY A 207 2.30 -14.22 -7.89
C GLY A 207 0.98 -14.49 -7.17
N GLU A 208 -0.05 -13.68 -7.44
CA GLU A 208 -1.41 -13.86 -6.92
C GLU A 208 -2.00 -15.21 -7.35
N MET A 209 -1.95 -15.53 -8.65
CA MET A 209 -2.42 -16.82 -9.16
C MET A 209 -1.73 -18.00 -8.48
N GLY A 210 -0.41 -17.91 -8.29
CA GLY A 210 0.36 -18.94 -7.60
C GLY A 210 0.04 -19.06 -6.11
N ALA A 211 -0.12 -17.93 -5.41
CA ALA A 211 -0.44 -17.90 -3.98
C ALA A 211 -1.85 -18.44 -3.71
N VAL A 212 -2.84 -17.99 -4.48
CA VAL A 212 -4.23 -18.43 -4.38
C VAL A 212 -4.35 -19.91 -4.73
N GLY A 213 -3.73 -20.36 -5.84
CA GLY A 213 -3.75 -21.76 -6.24
C GLY A 213 -3.11 -22.68 -5.20
N ALA A 214 -1.96 -22.28 -4.64
CA ALA A 214 -1.31 -23.05 -3.59
C ALA A 214 -2.17 -23.14 -2.32
N ALA A 215 -2.79 -22.03 -1.91
CA ALA A 215 -3.69 -22.00 -0.76
C ALA A 215 -4.92 -22.90 -0.93
N GLN A 216 -5.50 -22.94 -2.14
CA GLN A 216 -6.59 -23.85 -2.47
C GLN A 216 -6.16 -25.31 -2.42
N SER A 217 -5.00 -25.67 -2.99
CA SER A 217 -4.44 -27.03 -2.93
C SER A 217 -4.10 -27.48 -1.50
N LEU A 218 -3.89 -26.54 -0.58
CA LEU A 218 -3.66 -26.80 0.85
C LEU A 218 -4.97 -26.85 1.67
N GLY A 219 -6.14 -26.73 1.03
CA GLY A 219 -7.44 -26.86 1.69
C GLY A 219 -7.91 -25.62 2.44
N MET A 220 -7.32 -24.43 2.18
CA MET A 220 -7.77 -23.19 2.81
C MET A 220 -9.15 -22.76 2.26
N SER A 221 -10.03 -22.25 3.12
CA SER A 221 -11.36 -21.77 2.70
C SER A 221 -11.26 -20.51 1.84
N GLN A 222 -12.22 -20.31 0.93
CA GLN A 222 -12.24 -19.13 0.05
C GLN A 222 -12.26 -17.81 0.83
N GLN A 223 -12.94 -17.77 1.98
CA GLN A 223 -12.97 -16.61 2.86
C GLN A 223 -11.59 -16.30 3.43
N LEU A 224 -10.88 -17.32 3.92
CA LEU A 224 -9.56 -17.16 4.52
C LEU A 224 -8.52 -16.79 3.45
N ILE A 225 -8.62 -17.38 2.25
CA ILE A 225 -7.81 -16.99 1.08
C ILE A 225 -8.02 -15.52 0.71
N GLY A 226 -9.28 -15.07 0.61
CA GLY A 226 -9.60 -13.70 0.22
C GLY A 226 -9.11 -12.64 1.21
N LEU A 227 -9.25 -12.91 2.51
CA LEU A 227 -8.88 -11.94 3.55
C LEU A 227 -7.37 -11.89 3.81
N THR A 228 -6.66 -13.00 3.61
CA THR A 228 -5.24 -13.15 4.00
C THR A 228 -4.31 -13.31 2.80
N VAL A 229 -4.50 -14.36 2.00
CA VAL A 229 -3.59 -14.71 0.89
C VAL A 229 -3.68 -13.70 -0.24
N VAL A 230 -4.89 -13.30 -0.64
CA VAL A 230 -5.09 -12.29 -1.70
C VAL A 230 -4.51 -10.95 -1.25
N SER A 231 -4.89 -10.45 -0.07
CA SER A 231 -4.36 -9.19 0.48
C SER A 231 -2.82 -9.17 0.55
N LEU A 232 -2.20 -10.26 0.96
CA LEU A 232 -0.74 -10.39 1.00
C LEU A 232 -0.13 -10.44 -0.41
N ALA A 233 -0.75 -11.19 -1.33
CA ALA A 233 -0.24 -11.38 -2.68
C ALA A 233 -0.35 -10.12 -3.52
N THR A 234 -1.45 -9.37 -3.40
CA THR A 234 -1.63 -8.09 -4.08
C THR A 234 -0.66 -7.04 -3.57
N THR A 235 -0.23 -7.11 -2.30
CA THR A 235 0.76 -6.20 -1.68
C THR A 235 2.23 -6.57 -2.00
N LEU A 236 2.49 -7.65 -2.75
CA LEU A 236 3.85 -8.04 -3.12
C LEU A 236 4.62 -6.99 -3.95
N PRO A 237 4.01 -6.30 -4.95
CA PRO A 237 4.66 -5.21 -5.66
C PRO A 237 5.17 -4.10 -4.72
N GLU A 238 4.33 -3.65 -3.79
CA GLU A 238 4.65 -2.65 -2.76
C GLU A 238 5.79 -3.14 -1.86
N LEU A 239 5.73 -4.38 -1.40
CA LEU A 239 6.75 -4.98 -0.56
C LEU A 239 8.11 -4.97 -1.28
N ILE A 240 8.17 -5.53 -2.49
CA ILE A 240 9.41 -5.68 -3.24
C ILE A 240 9.99 -4.32 -3.62
N THR A 241 9.18 -3.41 -4.13
CA THR A 241 9.63 -2.06 -4.52
C THR A 241 10.14 -1.26 -3.33
N SER A 242 9.43 -1.31 -2.19
CA SER A 242 9.85 -0.61 -0.96
C SER A 242 11.14 -1.19 -0.40
N LEU A 243 11.29 -2.52 -0.34
CA LEU A 243 12.53 -3.14 0.12
C LEU A 243 13.72 -2.86 -0.80
N LEU A 244 13.52 -2.82 -2.12
CA LEU A 244 14.57 -2.47 -3.07
C LEU A 244 14.98 -0.99 -2.97
N ALA A 245 14.02 -0.09 -2.78
CA ALA A 245 14.29 1.32 -2.49
C ALA A 245 15.09 1.48 -1.19
N MET A 246 14.70 0.78 -0.12
CA MET A 246 15.44 0.76 1.15
C MET A 246 16.87 0.25 0.99
N ARG A 247 17.08 -0.85 0.25
CA ARG A 247 18.42 -1.40 -0.04
C ARG A 247 19.30 -0.42 -0.80
N ARG A 248 18.70 0.41 -1.67
CA ARG A 248 19.40 1.48 -2.42
C ARG A 248 19.62 2.75 -1.59
N GLY A 249 19.16 2.77 -0.33
CA GLY A 249 19.27 3.93 0.55
C GLY A 249 18.25 5.04 0.26
N GLN A 250 17.23 4.75 -0.55
CA GLN A 250 16.16 5.67 -0.91
C GLN A 250 15.00 5.56 0.09
N THR A 251 15.27 5.89 1.37
CA THR A 251 14.33 5.69 2.49
C THR A 251 13.05 6.51 2.33
N ASP A 252 13.19 7.76 1.89
CA ASP A 252 12.07 8.67 1.71
C ASP A 252 11.13 8.21 0.60
N MET A 253 11.71 7.62 -0.45
CA MET A 253 10.96 7.05 -1.56
C MET A 253 10.21 5.79 -1.13
N ALA A 254 10.82 4.92 -0.33
CA ALA A 254 10.17 3.74 0.22
C ALA A 254 9.01 4.10 1.17
N LEU A 255 9.22 5.06 2.08
CA LEU A 255 8.14 5.58 2.95
C LEU A 255 7.03 6.22 2.15
N GLY A 256 7.39 7.02 1.14
CA GLY A 256 6.42 7.62 0.23
C GLY A 256 5.57 6.56 -0.48
N ASN A 257 6.17 5.46 -0.91
CA ASN A 257 5.45 4.35 -1.52
C ASN A 257 4.45 3.71 -0.52
N ILE A 258 4.92 3.35 0.68
CA ILE A 258 4.08 2.70 1.72
C ILE A 258 2.88 3.58 2.11
N VAL A 259 3.13 4.84 2.47
CA VAL A 259 2.09 5.77 2.92
C VAL A 259 1.19 6.18 1.74
N GLY A 260 1.79 6.38 0.56
CA GLY A 260 1.07 6.70 -0.67
C GLY A 260 0.10 5.61 -1.09
N SER A 261 0.55 4.35 -1.11
CA SER A 261 -0.30 3.20 -1.44
C SER A 261 -1.46 3.06 -0.46
N ASN A 262 -1.26 3.34 0.85
CA ASN A 262 -2.37 3.34 1.80
C ASN A 262 -3.39 4.44 1.50
N ILE A 263 -2.94 5.68 1.25
CA ILE A 263 -3.85 6.78 0.87
C ILE A 263 -4.60 6.42 -0.43
N PHE A 264 -3.90 5.81 -1.39
CA PHE A 264 -4.46 5.39 -2.66
C PHE A 264 -5.51 4.28 -2.50
N ASN A 265 -5.21 3.25 -1.71
CA ASN A 265 -6.12 2.15 -1.41
C ASN A 265 -7.41 2.67 -0.73
N LEU A 266 -7.25 3.49 0.30
CA LEU A 266 -8.36 3.95 1.14
C LEU A 266 -9.22 5.02 0.46
N LEU A 267 -8.64 5.93 -0.32
CA LEU A 267 -9.40 7.02 -0.93
C LEU A 267 -9.72 6.77 -2.41
N PHE A 268 -8.73 6.36 -3.21
CA PHE A 268 -8.91 6.24 -4.64
C PHE A 268 -9.54 4.91 -5.06
N ILE A 269 -8.97 3.78 -4.60
CA ILE A 269 -9.47 2.46 -5.02
C ILE A 269 -10.84 2.19 -4.37
N LEU A 270 -10.95 2.32 -3.03
CA LEU A 270 -12.25 2.20 -2.36
C LEU A 270 -13.26 3.24 -2.84
N GLY A 271 -12.82 4.48 -3.09
CA GLY A 271 -13.70 5.52 -3.63
C GLY A 271 -14.26 5.15 -5.02
N THR A 272 -13.39 4.71 -5.93
CA THR A 272 -13.78 4.26 -7.27
C THR A 272 -14.71 3.05 -7.22
N ALA A 273 -14.36 2.05 -6.40
CA ALA A 273 -15.20 0.87 -6.19
C ALA A 273 -16.59 1.26 -5.67
N SER A 274 -16.65 2.15 -4.68
CA SER A 274 -17.90 2.61 -4.07
C SER A 274 -18.76 3.41 -5.06
N VAL A 275 -18.15 4.20 -5.95
CA VAL A 275 -18.88 4.90 -7.03
C VAL A 275 -19.50 3.92 -8.02
N ILE A 276 -18.84 2.79 -8.31
CA ILE A 276 -19.33 1.75 -9.21
C ILE A 276 -20.50 0.99 -8.58
N ALA A 277 -20.33 0.54 -7.34
CA ALA A 277 -21.31 -0.24 -6.61
C ALA A 277 -21.17 0.00 -5.09
N THR A 278 -22.27 -0.14 -4.35
CA THR A 278 -22.23 -0.06 -2.89
C THR A 278 -21.32 -1.15 -2.31
N VAL A 279 -20.42 -0.77 -1.41
CA VAL A 279 -19.43 -1.65 -0.78
C VAL A 279 -19.88 -1.93 0.65
N PRO A 280 -20.41 -3.13 0.96
CA PRO A 280 -20.83 -3.46 2.32
C PRO A 280 -19.61 -3.55 3.24
N LEU A 281 -19.79 -3.13 4.50
CA LEU A 281 -18.80 -3.43 5.54
C LEU A 281 -18.90 -4.92 5.88
N PRO A 282 -17.86 -5.73 5.64
CA PRO A 282 -17.90 -7.14 5.97
C PRO A 282 -17.94 -7.35 7.49
N GLU A 283 -18.37 -8.53 7.92
CA GLU A 283 -18.25 -8.95 9.31
C GLU A 283 -16.79 -8.84 9.78
N GLY A 284 -16.57 -8.25 10.96
CA GLY A 284 -15.22 -7.93 11.46
C GLY A 284 -14.55 -6.72 10.81
N GLY A 285 -15.14 -6.11 9.78
CA GLY A 285 -14.58 -4.93 9.09
C GLY A 285 -14.29 -3.75 10.00
N THR A 286 -15.15 -3.49 11.01
CA THR A 286 -14.90 -2.46 12.02
C THR A 286 -13.63 -2.73 12.83
N LEU A 287 -13.40 -3.98 13.21
CA LEU A 287 -12.19 -4.33 13.95
C LEU A 287 -10.95 -4.11 13.08
N ILE A 288 -11.00 -4.50 11.80
CA ILE A 288 -9.90 -4.25 10.86
C ILE A 288 -9.62 -2.75 10.74
N LEU A 289 -10.65 -1.91 10.62
CA LEU A 289 -10.49 -0.46 10.61
C LEU A 289 -9.90 0.09 11.91
N LEU A 290 -10.31 -0.41 13.07
CA LEU A 290 -9.76 0.00 14.37
C LEU A 290 -8.30 -0.42 14.55
N VAL A 291 -7.94 -1.61 14.07
CA VAL A 291 -6.55 -2.07 14.06
C VAL A 291 -5.73 -1.22 13.10
N LEU A 292 -6.22 -0.95 11.89
CA LEU A 292 -5.57 -0.04 10.94
C LEU A 292 -5.41 1.37 11.52
N LEU A 293 -6.41 1.88 12.25
CA LEU A 293 -6.32 3.14 12.99
C LEU A 293 -5.22 3.07 14.05
N GLY A 294 -5.14 1.98 14.83
CA GLY A 294 -4.08 1.74 15.81
C GLY A 294 -2.68 1.76 15.18
N PHE A 295 -2.49 1.05 14.06
CA PHE A 295 -1.23 1.07 13.32
C PHE A 295 -0.90 2.46 12.78
N THR A 296 -1.90 3.17 12.24
CA THR A 296 -1.73 4.53 11.72
C THR A 296 -1.34 5.51 12.83
N LEU A 297 -1.99 5.43 14.00
CA LEU A 297 -1.66 6.23 15.18
C LEU A 297 -0.26 5.90 15.71
N LEU A 298 0.13 4.63 15.70
CA LEU A 298 1.45 4.17 16.10
C LEU A 298 2.56 4.77 15.22
N LEU A 299 2.30 5.08 13.94
CA LEU A 299 3.30 5.72 13.08
C LEU A 299 3.76 7.09 13.58
N PHE A 300 2.92 7.85 14.29
CA PHE A 300 3.27 9.19 14.78
C PHE A 300 4.41 9.17 15.80
N PRO A 301 4.31 8.47 16.96
CA PRO A 301 5.41 8.40 17.91
C PRO A 301 6.65 7.74 17.30
N LEU A 302 6.50 6.65 16.54
CA LEU A 302 7.64 5.97 15.91
C LEU A 302 8.41 6.87 14.93
N SER A 303 7.71 7.76 14.23
CA SER A 303 8.33 8.67 13.27
C SER A 303 9.00 9.88 13.93
N ILE A 304 8.68 10.19 15.19
CA ILE A 304 9.27 11.30 15.96
C ILE A 304 10.42 10.80 16.84
N SER A 305 10.35 9.54 17.28
CA SER A 305 11.40 8.87 18.05
C SER A 305 12.76 8.91 17.37
N PHE A 306 13.83 8.81 18.19
CA PHE A 306 15.22 8.61 17.77
C PHE A 306 15.69 9.48 16.61
N ASP A 307 15.50 10.80 16.73
CA ASP A 307 15.88 11.78 15.71
C ASP A 307 15.20 11.50 14.36
N TRP A 308 13.86 11.42 14.40
CA TRP A 308 13.00 11.24 13.22
C TRP A 308 13.33 9.96 12.46
N THR A 309 13.67 8.88 13.16
CA THR A 309 14.13 7.65 12.54
C THR A 309 13.44 6.44 13.15
N ILE A 310 12.72 5.68 12.32
CA ILE A 310 12.15 4.39 12.71
C ILE A 310 13.29 3.38 12.77
N THR A 311 13.61 2.95 13.99
CA THR A 311 14.71 2.04 14.28
C THR A 311 14.36 0.58 14.01
N ARG A 312 15.36 -0.31 14.00
CA ARG A 312 15.13 -1.76 13.85
C ARG A 312 14.24 -2.35 14.95
N PRO A 313 14.42 -2.02 16.25
CA PRO A 313 13.52 -2.52 17.29
C PRO A 313 12.08 -2.04 17.11
N GLU A 314 11.88 -0.78 16.70
CA GLU A 314 10.55 -0.25 16.38
C GLU A 314 9.93 -0.95 15.17
N GLY A 315 10.72 -1.21 14.12
CA GLY A 315 10.31 -2.03 12.98
C GLY A 315 9.92 -3.46 13.39
N LEU A 316 10.71 -4.08 14.27
CA LEU A 316 10.41 -5.40 14.83
C LEU A 316 9.12 -5.40 15.63
N LEU A 317 8.87 -4.37 16.44
CA LEU A 317 7.64 -4.20 17.20
C LEU A 317 6.43 -4.13 16.27
N VAL A 318 6.47 -3.26 15.25
CA VAL A 318 5.38 -3.12 14.27
C VAL A 318 5.13 -4.44 13.54
N LEU A 319 6.20 -5.12 13.12
CA LEU A 319 6.11 -6.43 12.47
C LEU A 319 5.51 -7.50 13.39
N ALA A 320 5.94 -7.54 14.65
CA ALA A 320 5.44 -8.50 15.63
C ALA A 320 3.95 -8.28 15.93
N LEU A 321 3.52 -7.03 16.08
CA LEU A 321 2.11 -6.68 16.24
C LEU A 321 1.28 -7.12 15.04
N TYR A 322 1.80 -6.93 13.83
CA TYR A 322 1.12 -7.34 12.60
C TYR A 322 0.99 -8.86 12.52
N LEU A 323 2.08 -9.59 12.75
CA LEU A 323 2.08 -11.05 12.73
C LEU A 323 1.18 -11.64 13.82
N ALA A 324 1.16 -11.03 15.02
CA ALA A 324 0.26 -11.42 16.09
C ALA A 324 -1.21 -11.22 15.72
N PHE A 325 -1.55 -10.08 15.11
CA PHE A 325 -2.92 -9.83 14.62
C PHE A 325 -3.31 -10.83 13.52
N MET A 326 -2.44 -11.07 12.55
CA MET A 326 -2.71 -12.06 11.48
C MET A 326 -2.87 -13.47 12.04
N ALA A 327 -2.02 -13.89 12.98
CA ALA A 327 -2.12 -15.20 13.62
C ALA A 327 -3.44 -15.35 14.40
N TRP A 328 -3.84 -14.31 15.14
CA TRP A 328 -5.11 -14.28 15.85
C TRP A 328 -6.32 -14.33 14.89
N GLN A 329 -6.28 -13.57 13.80
CA GLN A 329 -7.33 -13.57 12.78
C GLN A 329 -7.46 -14.91 12.08
N LEU A 330 -6.34 -15.55 11.75
CA LEU A 330 -6.30 -16.91 11.20
C LEU A 330 -6.88 -17.92 12.20
N TRP A 331 -6.48 -17.87 13.46
CA TRP A 331 -6.97 -18.77 14.50
C TRP A 331 -8.49 -18.65 14.67
N MET A 332 -9.02 -17.41 14.78
CA MET A 332 -10.46 -17.18 14.83
C MET A 332 -11.20 -17.66 13.57
N GLY A 333 -10.60 -17.46 12.39
CA GLY A 333 -11.17 -17.93 11.12
C GLY A 333 -11.26 -19.45 11.05
N VAL A 334 -10.28 -20.16 11.61
CA VAL A 334 -10.30 -21.63 11.69
C VAL A 334 -11.30 -22.11 12.76
N SER A 335 -11.30 -21.50 13.95
CA SER A 335 -12.19 -21.90 15.06
C SER A 335 -13.67 -21.65 14.76
N SER A 336 -14.00 -20.62 13.97
CA SER A 336 -15.38 -20.36 13.52
C SER A 336 -15.85 -21.30 12.40
N ALA A 337 -14.93 -21.93 11.67
CA ALA A 337 -15.23 -22.89 10.60
C ALA A 337 -15.51 -24.32 11.11
N GLY A 338 -15.42 -24.57 12.42
CA GLY A 338 -15.82 -25.85 13.03
C GLY A 338 -14.87 -27.03 12.77
N PHE A 339 -13.55 -26.76 12.69
CA PHE A 339 -12.52 -27.79 12.78
C PHE A 339 -12.04 -28.00 14.22
#